data_AF-A0A7Y5XSH2-F1
#
_entry.id   AF-A0A7Y5XSH2-F1
#
_cell.length_a   1.000
_cell.length_b   1.000
_cell.length_c   1.000
_cell.angle_alpha   90.00
_cell.angle_beta   90.00
_cell.angle_gamma   90.00
#
_symmetry.space_group_name_H-M   'P 1'
#
loop_
_entity.id
_entity.type
_entity.pdbx_description
1 polymer ?
#
loop_
_entity_poly.entity_id
_entity_poly.type
_entity_poly.pdbx_seq_one_letter_code
_entity_poly.pdbx_strand_id
1 'polypeptide(L)'
;YDKTKRSNFTPPHRPTSALLTGVRYTGSVPQITDTDRVHAREDLKYWRVSVVILTPDPHETALLATLEQLLGPAQKVSDVWLWDIRTIYP
;
A
#
# COMPACT_ATOMS: atom_id res chain seq x y z
N TYR A 1 -29.16 -19.59 -23.60
CA TYR A 1 -29.46 -18.92 -22.32
C TYR A 1 -28.40 -19.38 -21.33
N ASP A 2 -27.38 -18.56 -21.09
CA ASP A 2 -26.22 -18.88 -20.25
C ASP A 2 -26.52 -18.56 -18.77
N LYS A 3 -26.29 -19.53 -17.88
CA LYS A 3 -26.80 -19.59 -16.50
C LYS A 3 -25.79 -19.10 -15.43
N THR A 4 -24.76 -18.32 -15.78
CA THR A 4 -23.76 -17.88 -14.78
C THR A 4 -23.33 -16.42 -14.90
N LYS A 5 -24.24 -15.50 -15.25
CA LYS A 5 -24.03 -14.06 -14.98
C LYS A 5 -24.04 -13.80 -13.46
N ARG A 6 -22.96 -14.15 -12.78
CA ARG A 6 -22.66 -13.65 -11.43
C ARG A 6 -22.09 -12.25 -11.61
N SER A 7 -22.88 -11.24 -11.29
CA SER A 7 -22.37 -9.90 -11.07
C SER A 7 -21.43 -9.95 -9.86
N ASN A 8 -20.13 -9.87 -10.09
CA ASN A 8 -19.16 -9.76 -9.01
C ASN A 8 -19.16 -8.27 -8.58
N PHE A 9 -19.88 -7.96 -7.51
CA PHE A 9 -19.95 -6.59 -6.94
C PHE A 9 -18.79 -6.29 -5.97
N THR A 10 -17.84 -7.21 -5.82
CA THR A 10 -16.67 -7.02 -4.96
C THR A 10 -15.63 -6.12 -5.66
N PRO A 11 -14.99 -5.18 -4.94
CA PRO A 11 -13.88 -4.42 -5.49
C PRO A 11 -12.81 -5.36 -6.08
N PRO A 12 -12.14 -4.98 -7.19
CA PRO A 12 -10.99 -5.72 -7.68
C PRO A 12 -9.98 -5.90 -6.55
N HIS A 13 -9.39 -7.10 -6.44
CA HIS A 13 -8.33 -7.37 -5.48
C HIS A 13 -7.16 -6.41 -5.70
N ARG A 14 -6.65 -5.81 -4.62
CA ARG A 14 -5.55 -4.85 -4.63
C ARG A 14 -4.39 -5.42 -3.83
N PRO A 15 -3.36 -6.00 -4.48
CA PRO A 15 -2.25 -6.67 -3.81
C PRO A 15 -1.59 -5.80 -2.72
N THR A 16 -1.45 -4.50 -2.96
CA THR A 16 -0.83 -3.58 -1.99
C THR A 16 -1.68 -3.42 -0.73
N SER A 17 -3.01 -3.40 -0.86
CA SER A 17 -3.90 -3.36 0.30
C SER A 17 -3.82 -4.63 1.12
N ALA A 18 -3.77 -5.80 0.47
CA ALA A 18 -3.63 -7.09 1.14
C ALA A 18 -2.28 -7.21 1.87
N LEU A 19 -1.18 -6.79 1.22
CA LEU A 19 0.16 -6.77 1.79
C LEU A 19 0.21 -5.91 3.06
N LEU A 20 -0.22 -4.64 2.99
CA LEU A 20 -0.18 -3.73 4.14
C LEU A 20 -1.11 -4.18 5.27
N THR A 21 -2.24 -4.81 4.94
CA THR A 21 -3.13 -5.43 5.92
C THR A 21 -2.40 -6.57 6.65
N GLY A 22 -1.69 -7.42 5.93
CA GLY A 22 -0.88 -8.50 6.51
C GLY A 22 0.20 -7.98 7.47
N VAL A 23 0.91 -6.92 7.09
CA VAL A 23 1.91 -6.27 7.96
C VAL A 23 1.26 -5.70 9.21
N ARG A 24 0.12 -5.01 9.06
CA ARG A 24 -0.61 -4.44 10.19
C ARG A 24 -1.05 -5.51 11.19
N TYR A 25 -1.44 -6.69 10.73
CA TYR A 25 -1.84 -7.78 11.64
C TYR A 25 -0.66 -8.53 12.25
N THR A 26 0.40 -8.77 11.48
CA THR A 26 1.50 -9.64 11.91
C THR A 26 2.64 -8.89 12.60
N GLY A 27 2.79 -7.59 12.33
CA GLY A 27 3.96 -6.82 12.74
C GLY A 27 5.26 -7.22 12.02
N SER A 28 5.18 -8.06 10.99
CA SER A 28 6.34 -8.59 10.26
C SER A 28 6.52 -7.87 8.94
N VAL A 29 7.77 -7.54 8.62
CA VAL A 29 8.15 -6.98 7.31
C VAL A 29 8.33 -8.13 6.32
N PRO A 30 7.48 -8.25 5.27
CA PRO A 30 7.65 -9.27 4.25
C PRO A 30 8.85 -8.94 3.35
N GLN A 31 9.35 -9.95 2.64
CA GLN A 31 10.33 -9.71 1.59
C GLN A 31 9.67 -8.94 0.45
N ILE A 32 10.11 -7.70 0.20
CA ILE A 32 9.56 -6.86 -0.88
C ILE A 32 10.31 -7.11 -2.18
N THR A 33 9.58 -7.58 -3.18
CA THR A 33 10.07 -7.83 -4.54
C THR A 33 9.83 -6.64 -5.46
N ASP A 34 10.44 -6.65 -6.65
CA ASP A 34 10.17 -5.61 -7.65
C ASP A 34 8.75 -5.68 -8.20
N THR A 35 8.13 -6.87 -8.23
CA THR A 35 6.72 -7.05 -8.55
C THR A 35 5.82 -6.32 -7.53
N ASP A 36 6.15 -6.38 -6.25
CA ASP A 36 5.39 -5.67 -5.20
C ASP A 36 5.47 -4.15 -5.38
N ARG A 37 6.65 -3.64 -5.77
CA ARG A 37 6.83 -2.21 -6.10
C ARG A 37 6.01 -1.80 -7.32
N VAL A 38 5.96 -2.63 -8.36
CA VAL A 38 5.11 -2.39 -9.54
C VAL A 38 3.64 -2.35 -9.15
N HIS A 39 3.16 -3.33 -8.38
CA HIS A 39 1.78 -3.36 -7.90
C HIS A 39 1.44 -2.16 -7.02
N ALA A 40 2.33 -1.75 -6.10
CA ALA A 40 2.14 -0.56 -5.29
C ALA A 40 1.93 0.69 -6.16
N ARG A 41 2.76 0.89 -7.18
CA ARG A 41 2.61 2.01 -8.10
C ARG A 41 1.29 1.95 -8.88
N GLU A 42 0.92 0.78 -9.38
CA GLU A 42 -0.33 0.57 -10.14
C GLU A 42 -1.58 0.81 -9.28
N ASP A 43 -1.58 0.31 -8.05
CA ASP A 43 -2.68 0.47 -7.11
C ASP A 43 -2.82 1.93 -6.65
N LEU A 44 -1.72 2.62 -6.35
CA LEU A 44 -1.74 4.06 -6.03
C LEU A 44 -2.29 4.90 -7.19
N LYS A 45 -1.89 4.60 -8.42
CA LYS A 45 -2.41 5.26 -9.63
C LYS A 45 -3.89 4.96 -9.83
N TYR A 46 -4.32 3.71 -9.63
CA TYR A 46 -5.72 3.32 -9.73
C TYR A 46 -6.60 4.09 -8.73
N TRP A 47 -6.15 4.22 -7.49
CA TRP A 47 -6.86 4.99 -6.46
C TRP A 47 -6.72 6.50 -6.60
N ARG A 48 -5.85 6.99 -7.49
CA ARG A 48 -5.49 8.41 -7.64
C ARG A 48 -4.98 9.02 -6.34
N VAL A 49 -4.20 8.24 -5.58
CA VAL A 49 -3.59 8.70 -4.33
C VAL A 49 -2.54 9.76 -4.63
N SER A 50 -2.63 10.90 -3.95
CA SER A 50 -1.59 11.95 -4.01
C SER A 50 -0.64 11.90 -2.82
N VAL A 51 -1.11 11.42 -1.67
CA VAL A 51 -0.34 11.36 -0.42
C VAL A 51 -0.67 10.08 0.32
N VAL A 52 0.36 9.39 0.83
CA VAL A 52 0.21 8.28 1.79
C VAL A 52 0.64 8.79 3.16
N ILE A 53 -0.15 8.46 4.18
CA ILE A 53 0.09 8.83 5.57
C ILE A 53 0.09 7.56 6.41
N LEU A 54 1.15 7.36 7.19
CA LEU A 54 1.18 6.37 8.26
C LEU A 54 1.02 7.12 9.59
N THR A 55 -0.14 6.92 10.22
CA THR A 55 -0.44 7.39 11.57
C THR A 55 0.09 6.40 12.61
N PRO A 56 0.18 6.78 13.90
CA PRO A 56 0.57 5.87 14.97
C PRO A 56 -0.21 4.55 14.93
N ASP A 57 0.51 3.43 14.99
CA ASP A 57 -0.03 2.07 14.98
C ASP A 57 0.88 1.16 15.84
N PRO A 58 0.35 0.11 16.49
CA PRO A 58 1.17 -0.84 17.27
C PRO A 58 2.33 -1.46 16.48
N HIS A 59 2.19 -1.56 15.16
CA HIS A 59 3.21 -2.09 14.26
C HIS A 59 3.80 -1.02 13.33
N GLU A 60 3.84 0.25 13.77
CA GLU A 60 4.37 1.38 12.99
C GLU A 60 5.75 1.09 12.39
N THR A 61 6.68 0.54 13.16
CA THR A 61 8.04 0.22 12.67
C THR A 61 8.02 -0.72 11.46
N ALA A 62 7.18 -1.75 11.50
CA ALA A 62 7.08 -2.71 10.40
C ALA A 62 6.36 -2.10 9.18
N LEU A 63 5.33 -1.30 9.41
CA LEU A 63 4.62 -0.58 8.37
C LEU A 63 5.51 0.44 7.68
N LEU A 64 6.26 1.22 8.45
CA LEU A 64 7.23 2.20 7.95
C LEU A 64 8.29 1.50 7.09
N ALA A 65 8.96 0.47 7.62
CA ALA A 65 9.98 -0.27 6.87
C ALA A 65 9.43 -0.93 5.59
N THR A 66 8.18 -1.38 5.60
CA THR A 66 7.50 -1.92 4.42
C THR A 66 7.22 -0.83 3.39
N LEU A 67 6.65 0.30 3.83
CA LEU A 67 6.35 1.42 2.95
C LEU A 67 7.61 2.07 2.38
N GLU A 68 8.70 2.14 3.15
CA GLU A 68 9.99 2.64 2.65
C GLU A 68 10.58 1.76 1.55
N GLN A 69 10.42 0.44 1.65
CA GLN A 69 10.82 -0.47 0.58
C GLN A 69 9.94 -0.35 -0.68
N LEU A 70 8.67 0.01 -0.52
CA LEU A 70 7.74 0.16 -1.65
C LEU A 70 7.84 1.53 -2.33
N LEU A 71 7.97 2.60 -1.54
CA LEU A 71 7.77 3.99 -1.97
C LEU A 71 9.02 4.85 -1.84
N GLY A 72 10.09 4.33 -1.22
CA GLY A 72 11.26 5.12 -0.86
C GLY A 72 11.11 5.83 0.50
N PRO A 73 12.10 6.67 0.88
CA PRO A 73 12.16 7.25 2.21
C PRO A 73 10.94 8.12 2.54
N ALA A 74 10.47 8.02 3.78
CA ALA A 74 9.36 8.81 4.28
C ALA A 74 9.80 10.19 4.76
N GLN A 75 8.89 11.17 4.71
CA GLN A 75 9.04 12.42 5.45
C GLN A 75 8.35 12.29 6.81
N LYS A 76 9.07 12.56 7.90
CA LYS A 76 8.45 12.68 9.22
C LYS A 76 7.82 14.05 9.40
N VAL A 77 6.53 14.10 9.75
CA VAL A 77 5.81 15.34 10.05
C VAL A 77 5.08 15.15 11.38
N SER A 78 5.56 15.80 12.44
CA SER A 78 5.05 15.58 13.81
C SER A 78 5.16 14.10 14.22
N ASP A 79 4.03 13.45 14.43
CA ASP A 79 3.82 12.08 14.88
C ASP A 79 3.39 11.15 13.73
N VAL A 80 3.42 11.63 12.48
CA VAL A 80 3.06 10.85 11.31
C VAL A 80 4.20 10.79 10.29
N TRP A 81 4.16 9.76 9.44
CA TRP A 81 5.05 9.60 8.30
C TRP A 81 4.28 9.84 7.00
N LEU A 82 4.90 10.54 6.06
CA LEU A 82 4.26 11.00 4.84
C LEU A 82 5.09 10.66 3.61
N TRP A 83 4.40 10.21 2.56
CA TRP A 83 4.94 10.08 1.20
C TRP A 83 4.10 10.92 0.25
N ASP A 84 4.72 11.89 -0.43
CA ASP A 84 4.07 12.62 -1.52
C ASP A 84 4.25 11.81 -2.81
N ILE A 85 3.18 11.19 -3.28
CA ILE A 85 3.23 10.29 -4.43
C ILE A 85 3.56 11.05 -5.71
N ARG A 86 3.24 12.34 -5.77
CA ARG A 86 3.49 13.20 -6.95
C ARG A 86 4.97 13.48 -7.15
N THR A 87 5.77 13.39 -6.08
CA THR A 87 7.23 13.57 -6.15
C THR A 87 7.94 12.24 -6.41
N ILE A 88 7.32 11.12 -6.03
CA ILE A 88 7.85 9.76 -6.22
C ILE A 88 7.57 9.25 -7.65
N TYR A 89 6.38 9.54 -8.19
CA TYR A 89 5.98 9.20 -9.56
C TYR A 89 5.47 10.46 -10.28
N PRO A 90 6.31 11.16 -11.05
CA PRO A 90 5.89 12.31 -11.84
C PRO A 90 5.01 11.92 -13.04
#